data_AF-A0A5P8U0U1-F1
#
_entry.id   AF-A0A5P8U0U1-F1
#
_cell.length_a   1.000
_cell.length_b   1.000
_cell.length_c   1.000
_cell.angle_alpha   90.00
_cell.angle_beta   90.00
_cell.angle_gamma   90.00
#
_symmetry.space_group_name_H-M   'P 1'
#
loop_
_entity.id
_entity.type
_entity.pdbx_description
1 polymer ?
#
loop_
_entity_poly.entity_id
_entity_poly.type
_entity_poly.pdbx_seq_one_letter_code
_entity_poly.pdbx_strand_id
1 'polypeptide(L)'
;GVTAVVKKLQEISKKINDSKEIEQVATISANSDSKIGKMIADAMEKVGKDGVITVEEAKGTETEVKVVEGMEFDRGYLSPYFATNTEKMEVELSNPYILICDKKISTMKDLLPILEAVSQSGRPLVIVAEDIDGEALATLVVNKIRGVLRVAAVKAPG
;
A
#
# COMPACT_ATOMS: atom_id res chain seq x y z
N GLY A 1 15.34 -27.02 -19.76
CA GLY A 1 14.08 -26.54 -20.36
C GLY A 1 13.80 -25.10 -19.98
N VAL A 2 13.30 -24.87 -18.76
CA VAL A 2 12.85 -23.54 -18.28
C VAL A 2 13.93 -22.45 -18.38
N THR A 3 15.17 -22.73 -17.98
CA THR A 3 16.27 -21.75 -18.02
C THR A 3 16.60 -21.25 -19.44
N ALA A 4 16.51 -22.15 -20.43
CA ALA A 4 16.76 -21.79 -21.83
C ALA A 4 15.63 -20.89 -22.38
N VAL A 5 14.38 -21.15 -21.97
CA VAL A 5 13.22 -20.33 -22.34
C VAL A 5 13.29 -18.94 -21.71
N VAL A 6 13.62 -18.85 -20.41
CA VAL A 6 13.79 -17.57 -19.71
C VAL A 6 14.89 -16.72 -20.38
N LYS A 7 16.04 -17.34 -20.70
CA LYS A 7 17.12 -16.64 -21.39
C LYS A 7 16.68 -16.13 -22.77
N LYS A 8 15.93 -16.93 -23.53
CA LYS A 8 15.44 -16.51 -24.84
C LYS A 8 14.42 -15.37 -24.74
N LEU A 9 13.53 -15.39 -23.74
CA LEU A 9 12.59 -14.31 -23.48
C LEU A 9 13.31 -12.99 -23.13
N GLN A 10 14.38 -13.05 -22.34
CA GLN A 10 15.20 -11.88 -22.04
C GLN A 10 15.87 -11.33 -23.31
N GLU A 11 16.41 -12.19 -24.18
CA GLU A 11 17.04 -11.79 -25.46
C GLU A 11 16.06 -11.07 -26.41
N ILE A 12 14.79 -11.49 -26.46
CA ILE A 12 13.78 -10.86 -27.33
C ILE A 12 13.03 -9.71 -26.67
N SER A 13 13.25 -9.47 -25.37
CA SER A 13 12.58 -8.39 -24.64
C SER A 13 13.01 -7.02 -25.19
N LYS A 14 12.03 -6.13 -25.41
CA LYS A 14 12.31 -4.76 -25.82
C LYS A 14 12.26 -3.86 -24.60
N LYS A 15 13.40 -3.24 -24.27
CA LYS A 15 13.47 -2.26 -23.18
C LYS A 15 12.80 -0.96 -23.60
N ILE A 16 11.87 -0.48 -22.79
CA ILE A 16 11.14 0.78 -22.98
C ILE A 16 11.94 1.91 -22.34
N ASN A 17 12.26 2.96 -23.11
CA ASN A 17 13.11 4.04 -22.61
C ASN A 17 12.51 5.44 -22.75
N ASP A 18 11.57 5.65 -23.68
CA ASP A 18 10.97 6.96 -23.90
C ASP A 18 9.51 7.01 -23.42
N SER A 19 9.01 8.24 -23.19
CA SER A 19 7.64 8.48 -22.69
C SER A 19 6.58 8.02 -23.71
N LYS A 20 6.89 8.05 -25.02
CA LYS A 20 5.97 7.61 -26.08
C LYS A 20 5.74 6.11 -26.08
N GLU A 21 6.77 5.31 -25.87
CA GLU A 21 6.66 3.86 -25.74
C GLU A 21 5.89 3.49 -24.46
N ILE A 22 6.08 4.25 -23.37
CA ILE A 22 5.27 4.10 -22.15
C ILE A 22 3.79 4.37 -22.45
N GLU A 23 3.47 5.49 -23.09
CA GLU A 23 2.11 5.84 -23.51
C GLU A 23 1.49 4.76 -24.39
N GLN A 24 2.24 4.24 -25.36
CA GLN A 24 1.76 3.21 -26.27
C GLN A 24 1.43 1.90 -25.53
N VAL A 25 2.31 1.44 -24.64
CA VAL A 25 2.07 0.22 -23.87
C VAL A 25 0.91 0.42 -22.91
N ALA A 26 0.86 1.55 -22.22
CA ALA A 26 -0.24 1.90 -21.31
C ALA A 26 -1.59 1.98 -22.05
N THR A 27 -1.61 2.56 -23.26
CA THR A 27 -2.81 2.63 -24.12
C THR A 27 -3.32 1.23 -24.47
N ILE A 28 -2.44 0.33 -24.88
CA ILE A 28 -2.81 -1.05 -25.25
C ILE A 28 -3.33 -1.80 -24.01
N SER A 29 -2.66 -1.67 -22.86
CA SER A 29 -3.10 -2.26 -21.59
C SER A 29 -4.43 -1.70 -21.09
N ALA A 30 -4.73 -0.43 -21.40
CA ALA A 30 -5.99 0.23 -21.08
C ALA A 30 -7.07 0.02 -22.15
N ASN A 31 -7.08 -1.13 -22.84
CA ASN A 31 -8.06 -1.46 -23.89
C ASN A 31 -8.13 -0.43 -25.04
N SER A 32 -6.96 0.05 -25.49
CA SER A 32 -6.81 1.08 -26.53
C SER A 32 -7.33 2.48 -26.15
N ASP A 33 -7.46 2.78 -24.86
CA ASP A 33 -7.75 4.13 -24.38
C ASP A 33 -6.47 4.99 -24.34
N SER A 34 -6.33 5.86 -25.35
CA SER A 34 -5.18 6.77 -25.46
C SER A 34 -5.18 7.86 -24.39
N LYS A 35 -6.34 8.23 -23.84
CA LYS A 35 -6.42 9.23 -22.77
C LYS A 35 -5.81 8.65 -21.50
N ILE A 36 -6.17 7.41 -21.12
CA ILE A 36 -5.58 6.73 -19.96
C ILE A 36 -4.09 6.47 -20.19
N GLY A 37 -3.71 6.01 -21.38
CA GLY A 37 -2.31 5.76 -21.72
C GLY A 37 -1.43 7.01 -21.53
N LYS A 38 -1.91 8.16 -21.99
CA LYS A 38 -1.24 9.45 -21.79
C LYS A 38 -1.13 9.83 -20.32
N MET A 39 -2.21 9.66 -19.54
CA MET A 39 -2.19 9.98 -18.11
C MET A 39 -1.17 9.14 -17.32
N ILE A 40 -1.02 7.86 -17.66
CA ILE A 40 -0.02 6.98 -17.05
C ILE A 40 1.40 7.43 -17.42
N ALA A 41 1.64 7.77 -18.69
CA ALA A 41 2.93 8.29 -19.13
C ALA A 41 3.30 9.61 -18.42
N ASP A 42 2.35 10.55 -18.35
CA ASP A 42 2.52 11.82 -17.63
C ASP A 42 2.80 11.61 -16.13
N ALA A 43 2.15 10.61 -15.51
CA ALA A 43 2.39 10.24 -14.11
C ALA A 43 3.80 9.67 -13.92
N MET A 44 4.22 8.70 -14.75
CA MET A 44 5.55 8.10 -14.71
C MET A 44 6.68 9.11 -14.95
N GLU A 45 6.46 10.10 -15.81
CA GLU A 45 7.43 11.17 -16.06
C GLU A 45 7.63 12.06 -14.82
N LYS A 46 6.57 12.32 -14.06
CA LYS A 46 6.63 13.14 -12.84
C LYS A 46 7.26 12.41 -11.65
N VAL A 47 6.94 11.13 -11.45
CA VAL A 47 7.42 10.35 -10.28
C VAL A 47 8.75 9.63 -10.54
N GLY A 48 9.15 9.49 -11.80
CA GLY A 48 10.31 8.71 -12.23
C GLY A 48 10.01 7.22 -12.37
N LYS A 49 10.97 6.45 -12.91
CA LYS A 49 10.78 5.02 -13.21
C LYS A 49 10.56 4.13 -11.98
N ASP A 50 11.09 4.56 -10.83
CA ASP A 50 10.99 3.85 -9.55
C ASP A 50 9.96 4.50 -8.61
N GLY A 51 9.18 5.46 -9.12
CA GLY A 51 8.14 6.13 -8.36
C GLY A 51 6.89 5.28 -8.22
N VAL A 52 6.19 5.45 -7.09
CA VAL A 52 4.96 4.72 -6.79
C VAL A 52 3.77 5.45 -7.40
N ILE A 53 2.91 4.71 -8.11
CA ILE A 53 1.67 5.23 -8.69
C ILE A 53 0.51 4.53 -8.01
N THR A 54 -0.37 5.31 -7.40
CA THR A 54 -1.63 4.84 -6.82
C THR A 54 -2.82 5.43 -7.58
N VAL A 55 -3.95 4.72 -7.57
CA VAL A 55 -5.20 5.16 -8.19
C VAL A 55 -6.27 5.24 -7.11
N GLU A 56 -6.91 6.39 -6.99
CA GLU A 56 -8.02 6.62 -6.06
C GLU A 56 -9.28 7.05 -6.82
N GLU A 57 -10.45 6.65 -6.32
CA GLU A 57 -11.72 7.09 -6.88
C GLU A 57 -12.02 8.55 -6.48
N ALA A 58 -12.13 9.43 -7.48
CA ALA A 58 -12.56 10.80 -7.28
C ALA A 58 -14.10 10.92 -7.32
N LYS A 59 -14.67 11.84 -6.53
CA LYS A 59 -16.12 12.13 -6.55
C LYS A 59 -16.59 12.91 -7.79
N GLY A 60 -15.66 13.47 -8.56
CA GLY A 60 -15.93 14.23 -9.78
C GLY A 60 -15.80 13.36 -11.04
N THR A 61 -16.23 13.92 -12.18
CA THR A 61 -16.08 13.27 -13.50
C THR A 61 -14.70 13.49 -14.12
N GLU A 62 -13.88 14.36 -13.51
CA GLU A 62 -12.54 14.68 -14.00
C GLU A 62 -11.52 13.72 -13.42
N THR A 63 -10.63 13.24 -14.28
CA THR A 63 -9.48 12.42 -13.88
C THR A 63 -8.27 13.35 -13.79
N GLU A 64 -7.62 13.38 -12.63
CA GLU A 64 -6.47 14.25 -12.36
C GLU A 64 -5.24 13.42 -11.99
N VAL A 65 -4.06 13.91 -12.37
CA VAL A 65 -2.76 13.34 -11.93
C VAL A 65 -2.14 14.31 -10.93
N LYS A 66 -2.06 13.89 -9.66
CA LYS A 66 -1.44 14.65 -8.57
C LYS A 66 -0.21 13.93 -8.06
N VAL A 67 0.86 14.69 -7.86
CA VAL A 67 2.05 14.22 -7.15
C VAL A 67 1.90 14.66 -5.70
N VAL A 68 2.02 13.73 -4.77
CA VAL A 68 1.97 14.00 -3.34
C VAL A 68 3.22 13.42 -2.69
N GLU A 69 3.64 14.02 -1.58
CA GLU A 69 4.70 13.45 -0.76
C GLU A 69 4.18 12.21 -0.05
N GLY A 70 4.92 11.11 -0.17
CA GLY A 70 4.55 9.81 0.39
C GLY A 70 5.72 8.84 0.36
N MET A 71 5.51 7.65 0.90
CA MET A 71 6.51 6.59 0.91
C MET A 71 5.85 5.21 0.83
N GLU A 72 6.55 4.26 0.20
CA GLU A 72 6.22 2.83 0.19
C GLU A 72 7.43 2.05 0.71
N PHE A 73 7.17 0.92 1.35
CA PHE A 73 8.21 0.01 1.81
C PHE A 73 7.72 -1.44 1.78
N ASP A 74 8.64 -2.38 1.60
CA ASP A 74 8.36 -3.81 1.41
C ASP A 74 8.01 -4.54 2.73
N ARG A 75 6.95 -4.12 3.42
CA ARG A 75 6.41 -4.81 4.59
C ARG A 75 4.89 -4.90 4.52
N GLY A 76 4.37 -6.12 4.57
CA GLY A 76 2.94 -6.38 4.68
C GLY A 76 2.41 -6.28 6.11
N TYR A 77 1.09 -6.30 6.24
CA TYR A 77 0.41 -6.40 7.54
C TYR A 77 0.71 -7.75 8.22
N LEU A 78 0.77 -7.74 9.54
CA LEU A 78 1.12 -8.92 10.34
C LEU A 78 0.02 -9.99 10.41
N SER A 79 -1.21 -9.65 10.05
CA SER A 79 -2.34 -10.56 10.06
C SER A 79 -3.33 -10.26 8.93
N PRO A 80 -3.78 -11.27 8.16
CA PRO A 80 -4.80 -11.07 7.12
C PRO A 80 -6.12 -10.54 7.68
N TYR A 81 -6.37 -10.74 8.98
CA TYR A 81 -7.54 -10.19 9.64
C TYR A 81 -7.54 -8.67 9.72
N PHE A 82 -6.44 -7.98 9.44
CA PHE A 82 -6.43 -6.53 9.32
C PHE A 82 -7.09 -6.01 8.04
N ALA A 83 -7.22 -6.84 6.99
CA ALA A 83 -7.81 -6.44 5.71
C ALA A 83 -9.17 -5.77 5.92
N THR A 84 -9.34 -4.57 5.37
CA THR A 84 -10.60 -3.84 5.34
C THR A 84 -11.36 -4.13 4.06
N ASN A 85 -10.63 -4.39 2.97
CA ASN A 85 -11.16 -4.86 1.72
C ASN A 85 -10.84 -6.36 1.58
N THR A 86 -11.83 -7.21 1.87
CA THR A 86 -11.65 -8.68 1.86
C THR A 86 -11.54 -9.28 0.46
N GLU A 87 -11.97 -8.56 -0.57
CA GLU A 87 -11.86 -9.03 -1.96
C GLU A 87 -10.44 -8.83 -2.49
N LYS A 88 -9.89 -7.63 -2.26
CA LYS A 88 -8.52 -7.29 -2.66
C LYS A 88 -7.46 -7.74 -1.67
N MET A 89 -7.86 -8.10 -0.45
CA MET A 89 -6.96 -8.36 0.69
C MET A 89 -6.09 -7.14 1.01
N GLU A 90 -6.71 -5.96 1.01
CA GLU A 90 -6.04 -4.67 1.24
C GLU A 90 -6.50 -4.02 2.55
N VAL A 91 -5.62 -3.20 3.12
CA VAL A 91 -5.90 -2.37 4.29
C VAL A 91 -5.96 -0.91 3.84
N GLU A 92 -7.16 -0.36 3.82
CA GLU A 92 -7.45 1.01 3.41
C GLU A 92 -7.92 1.81 4.63
N LEU A 93 -7.08 2.76 5.09
CA LEU A 93 -7.38 3.58 6.26
C LEU A 93 -7.31 5.07 5.91
N SER A 94 -8.43 5.77 6.07
CA SER A 94 -8.50 7.22 5.83
C SER A 94 -8.10 8.02 7.07
N ASN A 95 -7.21 8.99 6.88
CA ASN A 95 -6.72 9.91 7.91
C ASN A 95 -6.29 9.20 9.23
N PRO A 96 -5.47 8.14 9.17
CA PRO A 96 -5.07 7.39 10.36
C PRO A 96 -4.06 8.18 11.20
N TYR A 97 -3.96 7.84 12.49
CA TYR A 97 -2.74 8.08 13.25
C TYR A 97 -1.68 7.04 12.88
N ILE A 98 -0.42 7.43 12.96
CA ILE A 98 0.72 6.53 12.72
C ILE A 98 1.55 6.48 14.00
N LEU A 99 1.59 5.31 14.63
CA LEU A 99 2.47 5.03 15.76
C LEU A 99 3.73 4.35 15.23
N ILE A 100 4.89 4.95 15.52
CA ILE A 100 6.20 4.39 15.16
C ILE A 100 6.93 4.01 16.45
N CYS A 101 7.41 2.77 16.53
CA CYS A 101 8.14 2.24 17.68
C CYS A 101 9.38 1.47 17.20
N ASP A 102 10.50 1.61 17.90
CA ASP A 102 11.75 0.91 17.58
C ASP A 102 11.91 -0.42 18.34
N LYS A 103 10.87 -0.88 19.04
CA LYS A 103 10.89 -2.09 19.88
C LYS A 103 9.83 -3.08 19.46
N LYS A 104 10.11 -4.35 19.73
CA LYS A 104 9.13 -5.42 19.75
C LYS A 104 8.01 -5.17 20.78
N ILE A 105 6.76 -5.33 20.35
CA ILE A 105 5.55 -5.20 21.18
C ILE A 105 4.88 -6.56 21.33
N SER A 106 5.07 -7.19 22.49
CA SER A 106 4.46 -8.50 22.80
C SER A 106 3.28 -8.41 23.76
N THR A 107 3.10 -7.27 24.46
CA THR A 107 2.07 -7.08 25.49
C THR A 107 1.21 -5.85 25.20
N MET A 108 -0.05 -5.87 25.63
CA MET A 108 -0.96 -4.73 25.43
C MET A 108 -0.70 -3.56 26.37
N LYS A 109 0.03 -3.78 27.47
CA LYS A 109 0.25 -2.76 28.51
C LYS A 109 0.89 -1.50 27.94
N ASP A 110 1.83 -1.66 27.01
CA ASP A 110 2.56 -0.56 26.39
C ASP A 110 1.69 0.24 25.39
N LEU A 111 0.63 -0.39 24.86
CA LEU A 111 -0.27 0.21 23.87
C LEU A 111 -1.53 0.83 24.49
N LEU A 112 -1.92 0.42 25.70
CA LEU A 112 -3.18 0.83 26.34
C LEU A 112 -3.42 2.35 26.33
N PRO A 113 -2.48 3.20 26.78
CA PRO A 113 -2.72 4.66 26.81
C PRO A 113 -2.97 5.25 25.42
N ILE A 114 -2.30 4.70 24.40
CA ILE A 114 -2.41 5.17 23.01
C ILE A 114 -3.76 4.71 22.43
N LEU A 115 -4.14 3.47 22.66
CA LEU A 115 -5.39 2.91 22.16
C LEU A 115 -6.62 3.57 22.78
N GLU A 116 -6.56 3.97 24.05
CA GLU A 116 -7.60 4.75 24.69
C GLU A 116 -7.80 6.10 23.99
N ALA A 117 -6.71 6.83 23.73
CA ALA A 117 -6.76 8.11 23.03
C ALA A 117 -7.26 7.97 21.58
N VAL A 118 -6.80 6.94 20.86
CA VAL A 118 -7.23 6.65 19.49
C VAL A 118 -8.71 6.28 19.45
N SER A 119 -9.17 5.41 20.36
CA SER A 119 -10.57 4.99 20.45
C SER A 119 -11.50 6.20 20.67
N GLN A 120 -11.13 7.12 21.56
CA GLN A 120 -11.89 8.35 21.79
C GLN A 120 -11.96 9.27 20.56
N SER A 121 -10.89 9.30 19.75
CA SER A 121 -10.85 10.11 18.54
C SER A 121 -11.70 9.55 17.38
N GLY A 122 -12.02 8.25 17.42
CA GLY A 122 -12.68 7.53 16.32
C GLY A 122 -11.84 7.38 15.04
N ARG A 123 -10.61 7.91 15.02
CA ARG A 123 -9.70 7.80 13.88
C ARG A 123 -8.99 6.43 13.88
N PRO A 124 -8.67 5.87 12.71
CA PRO A 124 -7.90 4.63 12.65
C PRO A 124 -6.45 4.81 13.13
N LEU A 125 -5.78 3.69 13.40
CA LEU A 125 -4.38 3.64 13.80
C LEU A 125 -3.58 2.67 12.92
N VAL A 126 -2.43 3.11 12.44
CA VAL A 126 -1.39 2.26 11.85
C VAL A 126 -0.24 2.16 12.84
N ILE A 127 0.18 0.95 13.17
CA ILE A 127 1.33 0.69 14.04
C ILE A 127 2.47 0.15 13.20
N VAL A 128 3.62 0.83 13.24
CA VAL A 128 4.89 0.42 12.63
C VAL A 128 5.87 0.15 13.76
N ALA A 129 6.28 -1.11 13.94
CA ALA A 129 7.21 -1.50 15.00
C ALA A 129 8.18 -2.58 14.57
N GLU A 130 9.28 -2.82 15.30
CA GLU A 130 10.23 -3.91 15.00
C GLU A 130 9.52 -5.26 14.79
N ASP A 131 8.64 -5.62 15.73
CA ASP A 131 7.73 -6.75 15.63
C ASP A 131 6.52 -6.55 16.55
N ILE A 132 5.37 -7.13 16.22
CA ILE A 132 4.17 -7.15 17.08
C ILE A 132 3.65 -8.57 17.10
N ASP A 133 3.71 -9.22 18.24
CA ASP A 133 3.42 -10.64 18.35
C ASP A 133 2.65 -11.00 19.64
N GLY A 134 2.48 -12.31 19.86
CA GLY A 134 1.91 -12.87 21.07
C GLY A 134 0.52 -12.31 21.41
N GLU A 135 0.37 -11.90 22.67
CA GLU A 135 -0.88 -11.38 23.22
C GLU A 135 -1.30 -10.06 22.55
N ALA A 136 -0.33 -9.18 22.26
CA ALA A 136 -0.61 -7.89 21.66
C ALA A 136 -1.26 -8.05 20.29
N LEU A 137 -0.66 -8.84 19.40
CA LEU A 137 -1.20 -9.09 18.07
C LEU A 137 -2.60 -9.73 18.13
N ALA A 138 -2.77 -10.76 18.97
CA ALA A 138 -4.06 -11.44 19.12
C ALA A 138 -5.15 -10.47 19.58
N THR A 139 -4.83 -9.60 20.53
CA THR A 139 -5.78 -8.62 21.08
C THR A 139 -6.14 -7.54 20.05
N LEU A 140 -5.17 -7.02 19.30
CA LEU A 140 -5.43 -6.06 18.22
C LEU A 140 -6.35 -6.67 17.15
N VAL A 141 -6.08 -7.92 16.73
CA VAL A 141 -6.89 -8.64 15.74
C VAL A 141 -8.33 -8.83 16.24
N VAL A 142 -8.51 -9.31 17.47
CA VAL A 142 -9.86 -9.53 18.04
C VAL A 142 -10.64 -8.23 18.14
N ASN A 143 -10.00 -7.14 18.58
CA ASN A 143 -10.67 -5.83 18.67
C ASN A 143 -11.02 -5.27 17.29
N LYS A 144 -10.18 -5.48 16.27
CA LYS A 144 -10.51 -5.14 14.89
C LYS A 144 -11.71 -5.91 14.40
N ILE A 145 -11.72 -7.24 14.56
CA ILE A 145 -12.84 -8.09 14.11
C ILE A 145 -14.16 -7.68 14.78
N ARG A 146 -14.11 -7.29 16.06
CA ARG A 146 -15.27 -6.79 16.80
C ARG A 146 -15.67 -5.35 16.44
N GLY A 147 -14.91 -4.66 15.60
CA GLY A 147 -15.16 -3.27 15.22
C GLY A 147 -14.86 -2.24 16.32
N VAL A 148 -14.23 -2.66 17.43
CA VAL A 148 -13.90 -1.78 18.56
C VAL A 148 -12.75 -0.85 18.19
N LEU A 149 -11.78 -1.35 17.43
CA LEU A 149 -10.61 -0.60 16.98
C LEU A 149 -10.43 -0.73 15.48
N ARG A 150 -10.24 0.39 14.79
CA ARG A 150 -9.82 0.41 13.39
C ARG A 150 -8.30 0.48 13.36
N VAL A 151 -7.64 -0.67 13.38
CA VAL A 151 -6.17 -0.76 13.51
C VAL A 151 -5.56 -1.70 12.49
N ALA A 152 -4.35 -1.37 12.04
CA ALA A 152 -3.48 -2.25 11.29
C ALA A 152 -2.05 -2.18 11.82
N ALA A 153 -1.32 -3.28 11.72
CA ALA A 153 0.03 -3.41 12.25
C ALA A 153 0.97 -3.99 11.19
N VAL A 154 2.11 -3.34 10.99
CA VAL A 154 3.18 -3.73 10.05
C VAL A 154 4.52 -3.75 10.77
N LYS A 155 5.46 -4.56 10.27
CA LYS A 155 6.85 -4.48 10.72
C LYS A 155 7.51 -3.22 10.19
N ALA A 156 8.46 -2.69 10.94
CA ALA A 156 9.32 -1.61 10.50
C ALA A 156 10.12 -2.07 9.25
N PRO A 157 10.33 -1.19 8.26
CA PRO A 157 11.24 -1.44 7.17
C PRO A 157 12.70 -1.41 7.68
N GLY A 158 13.51 -2.38 7.27
CA GLY A 158 14.84 -2.64 7.83
C GLY A 158 14.98 -4.09 8.26
#